data_AF-A0A5K1JX62-F1
#
_entry.id   AF-A0A5K1JX62-F1
#
_cell.length_a   1.000
_cell.length_b   1.000
_cell.length_c   1.000
_cell.angle_alpha   90.00
_cell.angle_beta   90.00
_cell.angle_gamma   90.00
#
_symmetry.space_group_name_H-M   'P 1'
#
loop_
_entity.id
_entity.type
_entity.pdbx_description
1 polymer ?
#
loop_
_entity_poly.entity_id
_entity_poly.type
_entity_poly.pdbx_seq_one_letter_code
_entity_poly.pdbx_strand_id
1 'polypeptide(L)'
;MFLQDTVARLEVKRFGHIRTHVAAHDWLEGETVSKYWCRMNAAPKPGKVIFEMEEAAETATRPALYTNRSDRMASTARDYYDSLQCDDGLDDTARRAATQESLAGFTARLPEHDREALAEEASYVEIVEALTDAAT
;
A
#
# COMPACT_ATOMS: atom_id res chain seq x y z
N MET A 1 -19.70 -16.25 13.65
CA MET A 1 -19.70 -17.37 12.69
C MET A 1 -19.59 -16.90 11.23
N PHE A 2 -20.28 -15.83 10.82
CA PHE A 2 -20.28 -15.32 9.43
C PHE A 2 -18.92 -14.95 8.80
N LEU A 3 -17.92 -14.55 9.61
CA LEU A 3 -16.63 -14.11 9.09
C LEU A 3 -15.77 -15.28 8.59
N GLN A 4 -15.75 -16.40 9.31
CA GLN A 4 -14.97 -17.59 8.92
C GLN A 4 -15.51 -18.20 7.62
N ASP A 5 -16.83 -18.26 7.46
CA ASP A 5 -17.47 -18.74 6.23
C ASP A 5 -17.15 -17.82 5.04
N THR A 6 -17.09 -16.51 5.28
CA THR A 6 -16.74 -15.52 4.26
C THR A 6 -15.27 -15.65 3.85
N VAL A 7 -14.37 -15.82 4.81
CA VAL A 7 -12.94 -16.06 4.55
C VAL A 7 -12.76 -17.35 3.73
N ALA A 8 -13.39 -18.45 4.14
CA ALA A 8 -13.32 -19.73 3.41
C ALA A 8 -13.83 -19.59 1.97
N ARG A 9 -14.93 -18.86 1.76
CA ARG A 9 -15.46 -18.57 0.42
C ARG A 9 -14.49 -17.76 -0.43
N LEU A 10 -13.84 -16.75 0.14
CA LEU A 10 -12.85 -15.93 -0.57
C LEU A 10 -11.59 -16.73 -0.90
N GLU A 11 -11.15 -17.61 0.00
CA GLU A 11 -10.05 -18.55 -0.25
C GLU A 11 -10.35 -19.46 -1.43
N VAL A 12 -11.55 -20.04 -1.50
CA VAL A 12 -11.97 -20.87 -2.64
C VAL A 12 -11.89 -20.08 -3.96
N LYS A 13 -12.39 -18.84 -4.00
CA LYS A 13 -12.29 -17.97 -5.18
C LYS A 13 -10.83 -17.69 -5.55
N ARG A 14 -10.00 -17.38 -4.56
CA ARG A 14 -8.55 -17.15 -4.73
C ARG A 14 -7.86 -18.37 -5.32
N PHE A 15 -8.10 -19.56 -4.76
CA PHE A 15 -7.51 -20.80 -5.28
C PHE A 15 -7.96 -21.09 -6.71
N GLY A 16 -9.22 -20.79 -7.04
CA GLY A 16 -9.73 -20.87 -8.41
C GLY A 16 -8.91 -20.02 -9.38
N HIS A 17 -8.73 -18.73 -9.08
CA HIS A 17 -7.94 -17.82 -9.91
C HIS A 17 -6.47 -18.22 -10.05
N ILE A 18 -5.85 -18.67 -8.95
CA ILE A 18 -4.46 -19.15 -8.98
C ILE A 18 -4.35 -20.37 -9.88
N ARG A 19 -5.27 -21.33 -9.78
CA ARG A 19 -5.26 -22.54 -10.62
C ARG A 19 -5.41 -22.20 -12.10
N THR A 20 -6.33 -21.32 -12.45
CA THR A 20 -6.51 -20.91 -13.86
C THR A 20 -5.28 -20.19 -14.40
N HIS A 21 -4.66 -19.33 -13.59
CA HIS A 21 -3.43 -18.62 -13.96
C HIS A 21 -2.25 -19.59 -14.13
N VAL A 22 -2.07 -20.53 -13.20
CA VAL A 22 -1.03 -21.56 -13.27
C VAL A 22 -1.23 -22.43 -14.50
N ALA A 23 -2.45 -22.89 -14.78
CA ALA A 23 -2.75 -23.71 -15.96
C ALA A 23 -2.48 -22.96 -17.27
N ALA A 24 -2.80 -21.67 -17.35
CA ALA A 24 -2.52 -20.85 -18.52
C ALA A 24 -1.00 -20.70 -18.77
N HIS A 25 -0.22 -20.44 -17.72
CA HIS A 25 1.25 -20.38 -17.84
C HIS A 25 1.88 -21.74 -18.11
N ASP A 26 1.36 -22.82 -17.54
CA ASP A 26 1.84 -24.17 -17.81
C ASP A 26 1.60 -24.55 -19.28
N TRP A 27 0.44 -24.19 -19.84
CA TRP A 27 0.16 -24.40 -21.26
C TRP A 27 1.06 -23.57 -22.19
N LEU A 28 1.42 -22.34 -21.80
CA LEU A 28 2.20 -21.42 -22.64
C LEU A 28 3.73 -21.58 -22.49
N GLU A 29 4.21 -21.87 -21.28
CA GLU A 29 5.62 -21.83 -20.90
C GLU A 29 6.11 -23.14 -20.26
N GLY A 30 5.25 -24.17 -20.13
CA GLY A 30 5.59 -25.42 -19.43
C GLY A 30 6.77 -26.16 -20.05
N GLU A 31 6.98 -26.05 -21.35
CA GLU A 31 8.06 -26.75 -22.07
C GLU A 31 9.38 -25.97 -22.13
N THR A 32 9.38 -24.68 -21.81
CA THR A 32 10.58 -23.82 -21.91
C THR A 32 11.00 -23.32 -20.53
N VAL A 33 12.29 -23.39 -20.22
CA VAL A 33 12.83 -22.81 -18.98
C VAL A 33 12.59 -21.30 -19.00
N SER A 34 11.63 -20.84 -18.20
CA SER A 34 11.18 -19.45 -18.17
C SER A 34 11.22 -18.86 -16.76
N LYS A 35 10.91 -17.55 -16.65
CA LYS A 35 10.74 -16.89 -15.33
C LYS A 35 9.62 -17.52 -14.50
N TYR A 36 8.62 -18.13 -15.14
CA TYR A 36 7.55 -18.86 -14.46
C TYR A 36 8.08 -20.10 -13.73
N TRP A 37 8.89 -20.92 -14.42
CA TRP A 37 9.56 -22.09 -13.83
C TRP A 37 10.36 -21.73 -12.57
N CYS A 38 11.17 -20.67 -12.64
CA CYS A 38 11.96 -20.21 -11.49
C CYS A 38 11.10 -19.69 -10.32
N ARG A 39 9.85 -19.30 -10.58
CA ARG A 39 8.94 -18.68 -9.58
C ARG A 39 7.83 -19.61 -9.08
N MET A 40 7.71 -20.82 -9.63
CA MET A 40 6.62 -21.75 -9.32
C MET A 40 6.53 -22.11 -7.82
N ASN A 41 7.68 -22.10 -7.12
CA ASN A 41 7.77 -22.36 -5.67
C ASN A 41 8.14 -21.12 -4.83
N ALA A 42 8.09 -19.92 -5.40
CA ALA A 42 8.43 -18.70 -4.67
C ALA A 42 7.36 -18.41 -3.59
N ALA A 43 7.81 -17.99 -2.40
CA ALA A 43 6.91 -17.62 -1.33
C ALA A 43 5.98 -16.46 -1.76
N PRO A 44 4.68 -16.52 -1.42
CA PRO A 44 3.75 -15.45 -1.76
C PRO A 44 4.15 -14.15 -1.05
N LYS A 45 4.15 -13.03 -1.80
CA LYS A 45 4.45 -11.72 -1.22
C LYS A 45 3.31 -11.31 -0.27
N PRO A 46 3.61 -10.92 0.98
CA PRO A 46 2.60 -10.62 2.01
C PRO A 46 1.68 -9.44 1.63
N GLY A 47 2.13 -8.50 0.80
CA GLY A 47 1.34 -7.34 0.37
C GLY A 47 0.32 -7.58 -0.75
N LYS A 48 0.18 -8.82 -1.28
CA LYS A 48 -0.76 -9.12 -2.38
C LYS A 48 -2.13 -9.63 -1.92
N VAL A 49 -2.43 -9.59 -0.62
CA VAL A 49 -3.54 -10.38 -0.04
C VAL A 49 -4.69 -9.50 0.48
N ILE A 50 -5.05 -8.44 -0.25
CA ILE A 50 -6.29 -7.70 0.03
C ILE A 50 -7.24 -7.93 -1.14
N PHE A 51 -8.24 -8.78 -0.92
CA PHE A 51 -9.25 -9.11 -1.93
C PHE A 51 -10.41 -8.13 -1.92
N GLU A 52 -10.75 -7.66 -0.73
CA GLU A 52 -11.88 -6.78 -0.46
C GLU A 52 -11.47 -5.81 0.65
N MET A 53 -11.86 -4.54 0.53
CA MET A 53 -11.69 -3.52 1.56
C MET A 53 -13.05 -3.10 2.08
N GLU A 54 -13.15 -2.87 3.38
CA GLU A 54 -14.35 -2.30 4.00
C GLU A 54 -14.49 -0.83 3.59
N GLU A 55 -15.65 -0.47 3.03
CA GLU A 55 -16.01 0.92 2.80
C GLU A 55 -16.46 1.54 4.13
N ALA A 56 -15.96 2.73 4.43
CA ALA A 56 -16.31 3.44 5.66
C ALA A 56 -17.83 3.64 5.75
N ALA A 57 -18.44 3.06 6.78
CA ALA A 57 -19.85 3.27 7.04
C ALA A 57 -20.05 4.70 7.58
N GLU A 58 -20.73 5.56 6.82
CA GLU A 58 -21.09 6.93 7.25
C GLU A 58 -21.98 6.96 8.53
N THR A 59 -22.53 5.82 8.95
CA THR A 59 -23.36 5.72 10.15
C THR A 59 -23.22 4.33 10.77
N ALA A 60 -23.06 4.26 12.10
CA ALA A 60 -22.91 3.02 12.89
C ALA A 60 -24.08 2.01 12.75
N THR A 61 -25.18 2.40 12.12
CA THR A 61 -26.39 1.60 11.93
C THR A 61 -26.39 0.79 10.63
N ARG A 62 -25.49 1.08 9.68
CA ARG A 62 -25.44 0.37 8.39
C ARG A 62 -24.49 -0.83 8.45
N PRO A 63 -24.82 -2.00 7.87
CA PRO A 63 -23.87 -3.10 7.76
C PRO A 63 -22.66 -2.69 6.91
N ALA A 64 -21.47 -3.14 7.32
CA ALA A 64 -20.22 -2.93 6.60
C ALA A 64 -20.34 -3.36 5.13
N LEU A 65 -20.04 -2.44 4.22
CA LEU A 65 -19.97 -2.72 2.79
C LEU A 65 -18.53 -3.04 2.42
N TYR A 66 -18.34 -3.99 1.50
CA TYR A 66 -17.02 -4.41 1.05
C TYR A 66 -16.88 -4.17 -0.47
N THR A 67 -15.73 -3.69 -0.88
CA THR A 67 -15.39 -3.43 -2.29
C THR A 67 -14.14 -4.21 -2.70
N ASN A 68 -14.19 -4.85 -3.87
CA ASN A 68 -13.05 -5.55 -4.50
C ASN A 68 -12.43 -4.76 -5.66
N ARG A 69 -12.93 -3.55 -5.90
CA ARG A 69 -12.47 -2.67 -6.97
C ARG A 69 -11.26 -1.88 -6.50
N SER A 70 -10.11 -2.11 -7.12
CA SER A 70 -8.82 -1.53 -6.69
C SER A 70 -8.82 0.00 -6.63
N ASP A 71 -9.51 0.67 -7.55
CA ASP A 71 -9.66 2.12 -7.56
C ASP A 71 -10.45 2.65 -6.36
N ARG A 72 -11.51 1.93 -5.98
CA ARG A 72 -12.31 2.25 -4.79
C ARG A 72 -11.52 1.95 -3.52
N MET A 73 -10.84 0.81 -3.45
CA MET A 73 -9.97 0.46 -2.33
C MET A 73 -8.89 1.53 -2.10
N ALA A 74 -8.23 1.99 -3.17
CA ALA A 74 -7.23 3.04 -3.08
C ALA A 74 -7.83 4.36 -2.58
N SER A 75 -9.02 4.73 -3.06
CA SER A 75 -9.71 5.95 -2.62
C SER A 75 -10.10 5.86 -1.14
N THR A 76 -10.72 4.75 -0.71
CA THR A 76 -11.08 4.53 0.70
C THR A 76 -9.85 4.56 1.61
N ALA A 77 -8.75 3.94 1.19
CA ALA A 77 -7.51 3.95 1.97
C ALA A 77 -6.94 5.36 2.09
N ARG A 78 -6.90 6.10 0.97
CA ARG A 78 -6.47 7.50 0.96
C ARG A 78 -7.33 8.33 1.90
N ASP A 79 -8.65 8.30 1.74
CA ASP A 79 -9.57 9.13 2.53
C ASP A 79 -9.44 8.81 4.04
N TYR A 80 -9.25 7.54 4.40
CA TYR A 80 -8.96 7.13 5.77
C TYR A 80 -7.65 7.73 6.30
N TYR A 81 -6.55 7.60 5.57
CA TYR A 81 -5.26 8.12 6.02
C TYR A 81 -5.20 9.65 6.02
N ASP A 82 -5.80 10.31 5.04
CA ASP A 82 -5.91 11.78 4.99
C ASP A 82 -6.70 12.29 6.21
N SER A 83 -7.80 11.61 6.57
CA SER A 83 -8.57 11.96 7.77
C SER A 83 -7.74 11.78 9.05
N LEU A 84 -7.00 10.66 9.18
CA LEU A 84 -6.14 10.39 10.32
C LEU A 84 -5.01 11.42 10.44
N GLN A 85 -4.48 11.90 9.31
CA GLN A 85 -3.43 12.92 9.28
C GLN A 85 -3.95 14.32 9.59
N CYS A 86 -5.23 14.60 9.33
CA CYS A 86 -5.86 15.90 9.64
C CYS A 86 -6.48 15.96 11.04
N ASP A 87 -6.74 14.81 11.66
CA ASP A 87 -7.46 14.67 12.94
C ASP A 87 -6.53 14.27 14.11
N ASP A 88 -5.24 14.59 14.02
CA ASP A 88 -4.29 14.28 15.09
C ASP A 88 -4.58 15.06 16.39
N GLY A 89 -5.45 16.09 16.34
CA GLY A 89 -5.96 16.82 17.52
C GLY A 89 -4.88 17.51 18.36
N LEU A 90 -3.62 17.37 17.96
CA LEU A 90 -2.45 17.97 18.56
C LEU A 90 -2.28 19.36 17.97
N ASP A 91 -2.13 20.33 18.86
CA ASP A 91 -1.61 21.64 18.46
C ASP A 91 -0.26 21.43 17.74
N ASP A 92 -0.01 22.24 16.71
CA ASP A 92 1.14 22.11 15.83
C ASP A 92 2.47 22.21 16.60
N THR A 93 2.48 22.85 17.78
CA THR A 93 3.63 22.89 18.68
C THR A 93 3.85 21.55 19.42
N ALA A 94 2.79 20.92 19.91
CA ALA A 94 2.84 19.63 20.59
C ALA A 94 3.27 18.51 19.63
N ARG A 95 2.77 18.55 18.39
CA ARG A 95 3.21 17.63 17.32
C ARG A 95 4.70 17.76 17.02
N ARG A 96 5.22 18.99 16.88
CA ARG A 96 6.67 19.21 16.67
C ARG A 96 7.49 18.69 17.84
N ALA A 97 7.06 18.90 19.07
CA ALA A 97 7.75 18.41 20.26
C ALA A 97 7.81 16.88 20.30
N ALA A 98 6.69 16.19 20.06
CA ALA A 98 6.64 14.72 19.99
C ALA A 98 7.49 14.14 18.84
N THR A 99 7.51 14.84 17.70
CA THR A 99 8.37 14.49 16.55
C THR A 99 9.84 14.61 16.93
N GLN A 100 10.22 15.70 17.59
CA GLN A 100 11.60 15.94 18.03
C GLN A 100 12.03 14.94 19.10
N GLU A 101 11.15 14.59 20.03
CA GLU A 101 11.38 13.55 21.04
C GLU A 101 11.63 12.20 20.38
N SER A 102 10.81 11.81 19.41
CA SER A 102 10.98 10.57 18.65
C SER A 102 12.31 10.55 17.88
N LEU A 103 12.75 11.70 17.36
CA LEU A 103 14.01 11.88 16.63
C LEU A 103 15.24 12.01 17.54
N ALA A 104 15.07 12.17 18.85
CA ALA A 104 16.17 12.38 19.79
C ALA A 104 17.06 11.13 19.95
N GLY A 105 16.48 9.93 19.77
CA GLY A 105 17.21 8.66 19.82
C GLY A 105 18.08 8.37 18.59
N PHE A 106 17.91 9.13 17.50
CA PHE A 106 18.66 8.93 16.27
C PHE A 106 19.90 9.82 16.24
N THR A 107 21.08 9.19 16.16
CA THR A 107 22.38 9.88 16.09
C THR A 107 22.82 10.20 14.67
N ALA A 108 22.22 9.54 13.66
CA ALA A 108 22.42 9.88 12.27
C ALA A 108 21.77 11.24 11.98
N ARG A 109 22.61 12.24 11.67
CA ARG A 109 22.19 13.55 11.20
C ARG A 109 22.72 13.75 9.79
N LEU A 110 21.91 14.41 8.96
CA LEU A 110 22.31 14.75 7.61
C LEU A 110 23.48 15.76 7.68
N PRO A 111 24.51 15.65 6.81
CA PRO A 111 25.55 16.66 6.69
C PRO A 111 24.95 18.04 6.43
N GLU A 112 25.57 19.09 6.97
CA GLU A 112 25.02 20.45 6.93
C GLU A 112 24.75 20.94 5.50
N HIS A 113 25.66 20.65 4.57
CA HIS A 113 25.51 20.98 3.16
C HIS A 113 24.26 20.34 2.53
N ASP A 114 23.98 19.07 2.84
CA ASP A 114 22.81 18.37 2.31
C ASP A 114 21.51 18.86 2.98
N ARG A 115 21.61 19.33 4.24
CA ARG A 115 20.50 19.96 4.96
C ARG A 115 20.15 21.32 4.37
N GLU A 116 21.15 22.12 4.00
CA GLU A 116 20.98 23.40 3.32
C GLU A 116 20.36 23.22 1.93
N ALA A 117 20.82 22.23 1.16
CA ALA A 117 20.24 21.89 -0.15
C ALA A 117 18.76 21.47 -0.04
N LEU A 118 18.38 20.73 1.02
CA LEU A 118 16.97 20.37 1.27
C LEU A 118 16.11 21.52 1.80
N ALA A 119 16.73 22.61 2.28
CA ALA A 119 16.00 23.79 2.76
C ALA A 119 15.62 24.74 1.62
N GLU A 120 16.23 24.60 0.45
CA GLU A 120 15.86 25.34 -0.76
C GLU A 120 14.54 24.80 -1.31
N GLU A 121 13.60 25.69 -1.64
CA GLU A 121 12.33 25.28 -2.25
C GLU A 121 12.59 24.67 -3.63
N ALA A 122 12.16 23.41 -3.82
CA ALA A 122 12.24 22.76 -5.11
C ALA A 122 11.40 23.54 -6.14
N SER A 123 12.03 23.91 -7.24
CA SER A 123 11.36 24.58 -8.34
C SER A 123 10.41 23.62 -9.06
N TYR A 124 9.39 24.17 -9.71
CA TYR A 124 8.44 23.39 -10.50
C TYR A 124 9.13 22.54 -11.58
N VAL A 125 10.23 23.03 -12.15
CA VAL A 125 11.00 22.31 -13.18
C VAL A 125 11.67 21.07 -12.58
N GLU A 126 12.34 21.20 -11.43
CA GLU A 126 12.98 20.08 -10.74
C GLU A 126 11.98 19.02 -10.29
N ILE A 127 10.78 19.44 -9.86
CA ILE A 127 9.70 18.50 -9.51
C ILE A 127 9.26 17.68 -10.73
N VAL A 128 9.08 18.32 -11.88
CA VAL A 128 8.68 17.64 -13.11
C VAL A 128 9.78 16.70 -13.60
N GLU A 129 11.04 17.14 -13.58
CA GLU A 129 12.20 16.31 -13.96
C GLU A 129 12.31 15.07 -13.06
N ALA A 130 12.23 15.23 -11.74
CA ALA A 130 12.27 14.12 -10.80
C ALA A 130 11.11 13.12 -11.01
N LEU A 131 9.91 13.62 -11.31
CA LEU A 131 8.75 12.78 -11.62
C LEU A 131 8.94 11.99 -12.92
N THR A 132 9.58 12.59 -13.93
CA THR A 132 9.88 11.90 -15.19
C THR A 132 10.99 10.86 -15.02
N ASP A 133 12.05 11.17 -14.28
CA ASP A 133 13.15 10.23 -14.00
C ASP A 133 12.67 9.02 -13.18
N ALA A 134 11.78 9.24 -12.20
CA ALA A 134 11.20 8.16 -11.40
C ALA A 134 10.23 7.26 -12.19
N ALA A 135 9.75 7.69 -13.36
CA ALA A 135 8.84 6.94 -14.21
C ALA A 135 9.57 6.05 -15.24
N THR A 136 10.89 6.19 -15.37
CA THR A 136 11.79 5.34 -16.19
C THR A 136 12.41 4.20 -15.40
#